data_AF-A0A254S6P6-F1
#
_entry.id   AF-A0A254S6P6-F1
#
_cell.length_a   1.000
_cell.length_b   1.000
_cell.length_c   1.000
_cell.angle_alpha   90.00
_cell.angle_beta   90.00
_cell.angle_gamma   90.00
#
_symmetry.space_group_name_H-M   'P 1'
#
loop_
_entity.id
_entity.type
_entity.pdbx_description
1 polymer ?
#
loop_
_entity_poly.entity_id
_entity_poly.type
_entity_poly.pdbx_seq_one_letter_code
_entity_poly.pdbx_strand_id
1 'polypeptide(L)'
;MKIKYIITCLAVFAFSVLSSAKSTVMNYYRVSPEKVDSLAKLDSLAKPADVALQVLKNMQGVDFPDTSLVHHYALKALAVYFNNMCGESFDGDGVQDKNCSDKQWARMLDYLDTLYRNSVLPSLSAVLEHVDGFNDAPLLTNGKKSCGCSSKDKFDSEIFGIYPYWYVGDSTKWIDFEGVTRLEFYGLYADDKGTLHLPSGTLASEYLSDEKNYEFVNEVHRHFVKFDWIVQKDDWNYIDSKESFKKFFENLVNEIEMVVNKKINSGFQRFVNTLSFYADDFEYRGDGVTLRFKNYPKDSIATNEFKVFFRKLNKVLSAENAHAFVNVMMDRLDLVDSMGLGNNNGIYSYKYFADIGVFPEDYQKFSKNELKNYLFVVLEEPTSHSKRFVLNDLDQQVDGKNRRDVIHSVVPMVWFDNKQWYQLQNDEPFYNDTYFGFAVGPYATDVKSKDACFAPGNLGTCIVQFFGIGKNRYERQGSIAAFACKHRWIFRLLNLLSFLIAVGVLVSYFVSDDVEDFFRTRLVLLLGIVVLPSVITMAVVMLFDPFVTFINGLLGLLPNIVLFLVAVAIILLQAREKRDVPTRRVE
;
A
#
# COMPACT_ATOMS: atom_id res chain seq x y z
N MET A 1 29.78 -12.99 55.24
CA MET A 1 30.04 -12.36 53.93
C MET A 1 29.50 -13.13 52.71
N LYS A 2 29.29 -14.46 52.76
CA LYS A 2 28.88 -15.26 51.57
C LYS A 2 27.39 -15.20 51.17
N ILE A 3 26.48 -14.87 52.09
CA ILE A 3 25.01 -14.86 51.81
C ILE A 3 24.58 -13.64 50.97
N LYS A 4 25.22 -12.47 51.16
CA LYS A 4 24.88 -11.27 50.38
C LYS A 4 25.18 -11.46 48.88
N TYR A 5 26.30 -12.10 48.53
CA TYR A 5 26.66 -12.36 47.12
C TYR A 5 25.72 -13.32 46.40
N ILE A 6 25.20 -14.34 47.11
CA ILE A 6 24.25 -15.30 46.53
C ILE A 6 22.90 -14.62 46.26
N ILE A 7 22.43 -13.76 47.17
CA ILE A 7 21.18 -13.00 46.99
C ILE A 7 21.32 -11.98 45.84
N THR A 8 22.46 -11.31 45.70
CA THR A 8 22.69 -10.38 44.59
C THR A 8 22.79 -11.12 43.25
N CYS A 9 23.44 -12.29 43.18
CA CYS A 9 23.47 -13.09 41.96
C CYS A 9 22.10 -13.64 41.58
N LEU A 10 21.31 -14.11 42.55
CA LEU A 10 19.93 -14.55 42.30
C LEU A 10 19.02 -13.39 41.89
N ALA A 11 19.20 -12.19 42.43
CA ALA A 11 18.43 -11.01 42.02
C ALA A 11 18.81 -10.54 40.60
N VAL A 12 20.09 -10.58 40.22
CA VAL A 12 20.55 -10.26 38.85
C VAL A 12 20.12 -11.34 37.85
N PHE A 13 20.14 -12.61 38.26
CA PHE A 13 19.63 -13.71 37.43
C PHE A 13 18.11 -13.67 37.29
N ALA A 14 17.38 -13.35 38.35
CA ALA A 14 15.93 -13.13 38.30
C ALA A 14 15.57 -11.90 37.47
N PHE A 15 16.33 -10.79 37.56
CA PHE A 15 16.11 -9.61 36.71
C PHE A 15 16.45 -9.87 35.24
N SER A 16 17.47 -10.65 34.92
CA SER A 16 17.79 -11.00 33.53
C SER A 16 16.78 -12.00 32.95
N VAL A 17 16.30 -12.96 33.74
CA VAL A 17 15.24 -13.90 33.32
C VAL A 17 13.87 -13.20 33.21
N LEU A 18 13.55 -12.24 34.10
CA LEU A 18 12.31 -11.46 34.02
C LEU A 18 12.38 -10.33 32.97
N SER A 19 13.57 -9.84 32.63
CA SER A 19 13.77 -8.87 31.54
C SER A 19 13.75 -9.52 30.15
N SER A 20 13.87 -10.85 30.04
CA SER A 20 13.97 -11.57 28.77
C SER A 20 12.64 -12.11 28.25
N ALA A 21 11.53 -11.87 28.94
CA ALA A 21 10.18 -12.28 28.53
C ALA A 21 9.32 -11.12 28.01
N LYS A 22 9.93 -10.02 27.55
CA LYS A 22 9.21 -9.01 26.78
C LYS A 22 9.12 -9.52 25.35
N SER A 23 7.97 -10.11 25.01
CA SER A 23 7.47 -10.09 23.63
C SER A 23 7.73 -8.69 23.09
N THR A 24 8.56 -8.60 22.04
CA THR A 24 8.96 -7.32 21.45
C THR A 24 7.73 -6.70 20.80
N VAL A 25 7.04 -5.87 21.57
CA VAL A 25 6.03 -4.95 21.08
C VAL A 25 6.61 -4.23 19.86
N MET A 26 5.81 -4.04 18.80
CA MET A 26 6.23 -3.26 17.64
C MET A 26 6.64 -1.85 18.10
N ASN A 27 7.86 -1.46 17.80
CA ASN A 27 8.41 -0.17 18.19
C ASN A 27 8.70 0.66 16.94
N TYR A 28 8.75 1.98 17.10
CA TYR A 28 9.40 2.84 16.11
C TYR A 28 10.41 3.75 16.80
N TYR A 29 11.31 4.27 16.00
CA TYR A 29 12.39 5.12 16.44
C TYR A 29 12.23 6.49 15.82
N ARG A 30 12.46 7.52 16.62
CA ARG A 30 12.46 8.93 16.19
C ARG A 30 13.71 9.61 16.68
N VAL A 31 14.26 10.51 15.86
CA VAL A 31 15.32 11.42 16.30
C VAL A 31 14.68 12.60 17.03
N SER A 32 14.92 12.69 18.34
CA SER A 32 14.32 13.71 19.23
C SER A 32 14.79 15.12 18.88
N PRO A 33 13.89 16.03 18.46
CA PRO A 33 14.30 17.40 18.12
C PRO A 33 14.94 18.13 19.31
N GLU A 34 14.38 17.95 20.50
CA GLU A 34 14.88 18.59 21.73
C GLU A 34 16.29 18.11 22.10
N LYS A 35 16.56 16.80 21.97
CA LYS A 35 17.91 16.26 22.25
C LYS A 35 18.90 16.71 21.18
N VAL A 36 18.51 16.79 19.92
CA VAL A 36 19.36 17.34 18.85
C VAL A 36 19.70 18.81 19.12
N ASP A 37 18.72 19.62 19.55
CA ASP A 37 18.96 21.02 19.92
C ASP A 37 19.84 21.14 21.17
N SER A 38 19.74 20.21 22.12
CA SER A 38 20.63 20.14 23.27
C SER A 38 22.07 19.80 22.89
N LEU A 39 22.26 18.88 21.93
CA LEU A 39 23.58 18.57 21.36
C LEU A 39 24.16 19.78 20.63
N ALA A 40 23.33 20.52 19.88
CA ALA A 40 23.76 21.72 19.15
C ALA A 40 24.29 22.85 20.05
N LYS A 41 23.83 22.92 21.31
CA LYS A 41 24.22 23.95 22.30
C LYS A 41 25.53 23.65 23.01
N LEU A 42 26.11 22.46 22.83
CA LEU A 42 27.44 22.15 23.33
C LEU A 42 28.45 22.86 22.42
N ASP A 43 28.77 24.12 22.75
CA ASP A 43 29.55 25.14 21.99
C ASP A 43 30.99 24.76 21.59
N SER A 44 31.38 23.48 21.68
CA SER A 44 32.76 22.99 21.50
C SER A 44 32.88 21.76 20.59
N LEU A 45 31.84 21.46 19.82
CA LEU A 45 31.85 20.29 18.94
C LEU A 45 32.93 20.46 17.85
N ALA A 46 33.91 19.55 17.85
CA ALA A 46 34.90 19.45 16.79
C ALA A 46 34.20 19.21 15.43
N LYS A 47 34.83 19.54 14.30
CA LYS A 47 34.26 19.36 12.94
C LYS A 47 33.49 18.03 12.71
N PRO A 48 33.94 16.86 13.20
CA PRO A 48 33.18 15.61 13.04
C PRO A 48 31.80 15.62 13.72
N ALA A 49 31.65 16.38 14.80
CA ALA A 49 30.38 16.53 15.50
C ALA A 49 29.44 17.54 14.82
N ASP A 50 29.95 18.52 14.07
CA ASP A 50 29.10 19.36 13.19
C ASP A 50 28.44 18.50 12.10
N VAL A 51 29.21 17.57 11.52
CA VAL A 51 28.69 16.62 10.52
C VAL A 51 27.61 15.73 11.14
N ALA A 52 27.88 15.14 12.32
CA ALA A 52 26.89 14.36 13.03
C ALA A 52 25.62 15.18 13.32
N LEU A 53 25.76 16.43 13.77
CA LEU A 53 24.61 17.30 14.03
C LEU A 53 23.79 17.57 12.76
N GLN A 54 24.45 17.81 11.63
CA GLN A 54 23.75 18.04 10.35
C GLN A 54 23.01 16.79 9.87
N VAL A 55 23.64 15.61 10.02
CA VAL A 55 22.97 14.31 9.79
C VAL A 55 21.74 14.21 10.68
N LEU A 56 21.85 14.43 11.98
CA LEU A 56 20.71 14.31 12.91
C LEU A 56 19.58 15.31 12.59
N LYS A 57 19.90 16.55 12.20
CA LYS A 57 18.91 17.52 11.72
C LYS A 57 18.19 17.04 10.45
N ASN A 58 18.89 16.34 9.56
CA ASN A 58 18.28 15.73 8.39
C ASN A 58 17.36 14.56 8.75
N MET A 59 17.58 13.90 9.89
CA MET A 59 16.72 12.80 10.38
C MET A 59 15.49 13.27 11.17
N GLN A 60 15.46 14.53 11.61
CA GLN A 60 14.32 15.07 12.36
C GLN A 60 13.03 15.01 11.52
N GLY A 61 11.95 14.59 12.17
CA GLY A 61 10.61 14.49 11.57
C GLY A 61 10.34 13.19 10.81
N VAL A 62 11.32 12.26 10.77
CA VAL A 62 11.16 10.93 10.19
C VAL A 62 10.99 9.91 11.31
N ASP A 63 9.99 9.05 11.15
CA ASP A 63 9.73 7.90 12.01
C ASP A 63 10.21 6.64 11.30
N PHE A 64 10.94 5.79 12.03
CA PHE A 64 11.57 4.59 11.49
C PHE A 64 11.02 3.34 12.19
N PRO A 65 10.65 2.29 11.44
CA PRO A 65 10.07 1.07 12.01
C PRO A 65 11.09 0.23 12.78
N ASP A 66 12.39 0.46 12.57
CA ASP A 66 13.45 -0.28 13.23
C ASP A 66 14.78 0.49 13.20
N THR A 67 15.73 0.07 14.04
CA THR A 67 17.06 0.69 14.12
C THR A 67 17.87 0.50 12.84
N SER A 68 17.70 -0.60 12.11
CA SER A 68 18.45 -0.85 10.87
C SER A 68 18.17 0.26 9.86
N LEU A 69 16.90 0.64 9.71
CA LEU A 69 16.50 1.75 8.84
C LEU A 69 16.99 3.11 9.34
N VAL A 70 17.05 3.33 10.66
CA VAL A 70 17.66 4.53 11.26
C VAL A 70 19.14 4.62 10.89
N HIS A 71 19.89 3.53 11.09
CA HIS A 71 21.32 3.47 10.81
C HIS A 71 21.59 3.69 9.32
N HIS A 72 20.78 3.06 8.48
CA HIS A 72 20.85 3.20 7.04
C HIS A 72 20.61 4.64 6.57
N TYR A 73 19.58 5.28 7.13
CA TYR A 73 19.27 6.67 6.82
C TYR A 73 20.34 7.65 7.31
N ALA A 74 20.96 7.38 8.47
CA ALA A 74 22.08 8.16 8.96
C ALA A 74 23.30 8.05 8.02
N LEU A 75 23.60 6.86 7.51
CA LEU A 75 24.64 6.65 6.50
C LEU A 75 24.31 7.36 5.18
N LYS A 76 23.04 7.35 4.75
CA LYS A 76 22.56 8.13 3.59
C LYS A 76 22.83 9.62 3.75
N ALA A 77 22.34 10.20 4.85
CA ALA A 77 22.50 11.61 5.13
C ALA A 77 23.98 12.00 5.19
N LEU A 78 24.81 11.10 5.70
CA LEU A 78 26.25 11.27 5.71
C LEU A 78 26.84 11.23 4.29
N ALA A 79 26.50 10.23 3.49
CA ALA A 79 26.95 10.13 2.11
C ALA A 79 26.54 11.35 1.29
N VAL A 80 25.32 11.88 1.46
CA VAL A 80 24.83 13.10 0.78
C VAL A 80 25.65 14.32 1.18
N TYR A 81 25.99 14.46 2.46
CA TYR A 81 26.86 15.53 2.94
C TYR A 81 28.24 15.49 2.26
N PHE A 82 28.79 14.29 2.05
CA PHE A 82 30.10 14.08 1.44
C PHE A 82 30.09 13.95 -0.09
N ASN A 83 28.95 13.69 -0.76
CA ASN A 83 28.89 13.53 -2.21
C ASN A 83 29.29 14.82 -2.95
N ASN A 84 29.18 15.98 -2.28
CA ASN A 84 29.71 17.24 -2.76
C ASN A 84 31.25 17.29 -2.81
N MET A 85 31.96 16.39 -2.10
CA MET A 85 33.43 16.37 -2.06
C MET A 85 34.08 15.58 -3.20
N CYS A 86 33.36 14.71 -3.91
CA CYS A 86 33.88 14.07 -5.13
C CYS A 86 33.86 15.02 -6.36
N GLY A 87 33.19 16.18 -6.27
CA GLY A 87 33.12 17.20 -7.33
C GLY A 87 34.03 18.42 -7.11
N GLU A 88 34.43 18.72 -5.88
CA GLU A 88 35.38 19.80 -5.59
C GLU A 88 36.80 19.24 -5.58
N SER A 89 37.51 19.32 -6.72
CA SER A 89 38.96 19.22 -6.66
C SER A 89 39.49 20.36 -5.82
N PHE A 90 40.24 20.03 -4.77
CA PHE A 90 41.02 20.96 -3.94
C PHE A 90 42.20 21.61 -4.71
N ASP A 91 42.11 21.70 -6.03
CA ASP A 91 43.03 22.39 -6.92
C ASP A 91 42.20 23.33 -7.81
N GLY A 92 42.47 24.62 -7.71
CA GLY A 92 41.64 25.72 -8.21
C GLY A 92 41.60 25.95 -9.72
N ASP A 93 41.54 24.89 -10.53
CA ASP A 93 41.42 24.99 -11.99
C ASP A 93 40.30 24.09 -12.53
N GLY A 94 39.15 24.72 -12.84
CA GLY A 94 38.14 24.23 -13.80
C GLY A 94 37.33 22.99 -13.39
N VAL A 95 36.01 23.18 -13.24
CA VAL A 95 35.02 22.10 -13.05
C VAL A 95 34.97 21.24 -14.33
N GLN A 96 35.68 20.11 -14.32
CA GLN A 96 35.41 18.97 -15.19
C GLN A 96 34.79 17.86 -14.34
N ASP A 97 33.71 17.24 -14.85
CA ASP A 97 33.11 16.01 -14.31
C ASP A 97 34.19 14.92 -14.15
N LYS A 98 34.80 14.84 -12.97
CA LYS A 98 35.78 13.82 -12.63
C LYS A 98 35.07 12.69 -11.91
N ASN A 99 34.85 11.59 -12.62
CA ASN A 99 34.54 10.31 -12.00
C ASN A 99 35.62 9.98 -10.96
N CYS A 100 35.23 9.85 -9.69
CA CYS A 100 36.11 9.40 -8.60
C CYS A 100 36.68 8.00 -8.95
N SER A 101 38.00 7.82 -8.83
CA SER A 101 38.64 6.51 -9.06
C SER A 101 38.23 5.50 -7.98
N ASP A 102 38.24 4.20 -8.28
CA ASP A 102 37.87 3.14 -7.32
C ASP A 102 38.64 3.22 -5.99
N LYS A 103 39.92 3.62 -6.05
CA LYS A 103 40.75 3.82 -4.85
C LYS A 103 40.30 5.02 -4.01
N GLN A 104 39.82 6.09 -4.64
CA GLN A 104 39.27 7.25 -3.94
C GLN A 104 37.93 6.89 -3.30
N TRP A 105 37.08 6.13 -4.00
CA TRP A 105 35.85 5.58 -3.44
C TRP A 105 36.11 4.70 -2.21
N ALA A 106 37.05 3.76 -2.30
CA ALA A 106 37.39 2.90 -1.17
C ALA A 106 37.86 3.70 0.06
N ARG A 107 38.73 4.70 -0.13
CA ARG A 107 39.17 5.59 0.96
C ARG A 107 38.04 6.44 1.53
N MET A 108 37.14 6.93 0.69
CA MET A 108 35.99 7.70 1.13
C MET A 108 35.02 6.84 1.95
N LEU A 109 34.76 5.60 1.52
CA LEU A 109 33.92 4.66 2.27
C LEU A 109 34.54 4.32 3.64
N ASP A 110 35.85 4.09 3.71
CA ASP A 110 36.56 3.85 4.97
C ASP A 110 36.50 5.07 5.92
N TYR A 111 36.66 6.27 5.36
CA TYR A 111 36.49 7.51 6.10
C TYR A 111 35.05 7.73 6.59
N LEU A 112 34.05 7.44 5.75
CA LEU A 112 32.63 7.52 6.09
C LEU A 112 32.28 6.53 7.20
N ASP A 113 32.74 5.28 7.12
CA ASP A 113 32.53 4.28 8.18
C ASP A 113 33.19 4.71 9.49
N THR A 114 34.41 5.21 9.43
CA THR A 114 35.13 5.76 10.60
C THR A 114 34.36 6.91 11.24
N LEU A 115 33.91 7.88 10.45
CA LEU A 115 33.19 9.05 10.94
C LEU A 115 31.78 8.67 11.43
N TYR A 116 31.14 7.72 10.77
CA TYR A 116 29.88 7.16 11.22
C TYR A 116 30.04 6.50 12.60
N ARG A 117 30.95 5.55 12.75
CA ARG A 117 31.16 4.81 14.02
C ARG A 117 31.61 5.72 15.16
N ASN A 118 32.48 6.69 14.88
CA ASN A 118 33.12 7.50 15.93
C ASN A 118 32.36 8.78 16.26
N SER A 119 31.52 9.30 15.36
CA SER A 119 30.84 10.59 15.55
C SER A 119 29.33 10.47 15.41
N VAL A 120 28.84 9.92 14.30
CA VAL A 120 27.38 9.87 14.05
C VAL A 120 26.69 8.87 14.97
N LEU A 121 27.20 7.65 15.09
CA LEU A 121 26.57 6.57 15.83
C LEU A 121 26.43 6.86 17.33
N PRO A 122 27.44 7.41 18.04
CA PRO A 122 27.28 7.80 19.45
C PRO A 122 26.25 8.93 19.61
N SER A 123 26.30 9.96 18.76
CA SER A 123 25.35 11.07 18.81
C SER A 123 23.93 10.63 18.47
N LEU A 124 23.77 9.76 17.47
CA LEU A 124 22.52 9.14 17.08
C LEU A 124 21.94 8.35 18.24
N SER A 125 22.72 7.46 18.85
CA SER A 125 22.28 6.67 20.01
C SER A 125 21.84 7.54 21.20
N ALA A 126 22.45 8.72 21.36
CA ALA A 126 22.09 9.67 22.41
C ALA A 126 20.76 10.41 22.15
N VAL A 127 20.40 10.64 20.88
CA VAL A 127 19.17 11.37 20.51
C VAL A 127 18.03 10.47 20.06
N LEU A 128 18.32 9.20 19.75
CA LEU A 128 17.34 8.26 19.29
C LEU A 128 16.38 7.93 20.43
N GLU A 129 15.11 8.18 20.20
CA GLU A 129 14.04 7.84 21.12
C GLU A 129 13.34 6.60 20.61
N HIS A 130 13.30 5.61 21.50
CA HIS A 130 12.40 4.50 21.41
C HIS A 130 11.02 4.98 21.84
N VAL A 131 10.04 4.93 20.94
CA VAL A 131 8.67 5.31 21.29
C VAL A 131 7.90 4.06 21.66
N ASP A 132 7.71 3.89 22.97
CA ASP A 132 6.88 2.86 23.58
C ASP A 132 5.46 3.38 23.87
N GLY A 133 4.52 2.45 24.04
CA GLY A 133 3.24 2.74 24.70
C GLY A 133 2.23 3.43 23.79
N PHE A 134 1.84 2.74 22.73
CA PHE A 134 0.75 3.20 21.89
C PHE A 134 -0.59 3.04 22.60
N ASN A 135 -1.41 4.07 22.50
CA ASN A 135 -2.83 3.91 22.76
C ASN A 135 -3.51 3.53 21.45
N ASP A 136 -4.45 2.59 21.54
CA ASP A 136 -5.36 2.34 20.42
C ASP A 136 -6.12 3.61 20.11
N ALA A 137 -5.97 4.07 18.88
CA ALA A 137 -6.74 5.16 18.31
C ALA A 137 -7.46 4.63 17.08
N PRO A 138 -8.65 5.14 16.73
CA PRO A 138 -9.33 4.68 15.53
C PRO A 138 -8.51 4.99 14.27
N LEU A 139 -8.61 4.12 13.28
CA LEU A 139 -8.04 4.38 11.95
C LEU A 139 -8.78 5.56 11.31
N LEU A 140 -8.11 6.71 11.22
CA LEU A 140 -8.69 7.94 10.69
C LEU A 140 -8.23 8.19 9.26
N THR A 141 -9.20 8.21 8.35
CA THR A 141 -9.12 8.81 7.02
C THR A 141 -9.44 10.31 7.14
N ASN A 142 -8.55 11.11 7.73
CA ASN A 142 -8.79 12.56 7.88
C ASN A 142 -8.69 13.31 6.54
N GLY A 143 -9.52 12.96 5.56
CA GLY A 143 -9.50 13.57 4.25
C GLY A 143 -9.87 15.05 4.29
N LYS A 144 -9.08 15.89 3.60
CA LYS A 144 -9.66 17.06 2.91
C LYS A 144 -10.83 16.57 2.04
N LYS A 145 -11.77 17.45 1.68
CA LYS A 145 -12.98 17.13 0.88
C LYS A 145 -12.74 16.46 -0.51
N SER A 146 -11.50 16.07 -0.88
CA SER A 146 -11.13 15.63 -2.22
C SER A 146 -10.03 14.54 -2.25
N CYS A 147 -10.22 13.41 -1.57
CA CYS A 147 -9.23 12.31 -1.59
C CYS A 147 -9.17 11.49 -2.90
N GLY A 148 -10.05 11.77 -3.87
CA GLY A 148 -10.16 11.14 -5.19
C GLY A 148 -10.26 9.61 -5.19
N CYS A 149 -10.61 8.99 -6.31
CA CYS A 149 -10.45 7.53 -6.49
C CYS A 149 -9.01 7.22 -6.88
N SER A 150 -8.55 6.01 -6.58
CA SER A 150 -7.33 5.45 -7.14
C SER A 150 -7.24 5.67 -8.64
N SER A 151 -6.09 6.16 -9.09
CA SER A 151 -5.78 6.38 -10.51
C SER A 151 -5.22 5.10 -11.15
N LYS A 152 -5.68 3.92 -10.73
CA LYS A 152 -5.14 2.62 -11.15
C LYS A 152 -5.05 2.46 -12.67
N ASP A 153 -6.05 2.94 -13.41
CA ASP A 153 -6.07 2.91 -14.88
C ASP A 153 -5.08 3.89 -15.54
N LYS A 154 -4.42 4.71 -14.74
CA LYS A 154 -3.42 5.71 -15.13
C LYS A 154 -2.02 5.36 -14.65
N PHE A 155 -1.78 4.20 -14.06
CA PHE A 155 -0.43 3.75 -13.71
C PHE A 155 0.00 2.59 -14.61
N ASP A 156 1.27 2.56 -15.01
CA ASP A 156 1.86 1.41 -15.73
C ASP A 156 2.15 0.24 -14.78
N SER A 157 2.21 0.51 -13.47
CA SER A 157 2.58 -0.43 -12.42
C SER A 157 1.65 -0.32 -11.19
N GLU A 158 1.64 -1.34 -10.34
CA GLU A 158 0.93 -1.28 -9.05
C GLU A 158 1.71 -0.41 -8.05
N ILE A 159 1.04 0.57 -7.46
CA ILE A 159 1.65 1.50 -6.51
C ILE A 159 1.16 1.20 -5.09
N PHE A 160 2.10 0.83 -4.23
CA PHE A 160 1.84 0.43 -2.85
C PHE A 160 2.20 1.57 -1.89
N GLY A 161 1.23 2.05 -1.12
CA GLY A 161 1.46 2.97 -0.01
C GLY A 161 1.58 2.22 1.31
N ILE A 162 2.70 2.35 2.01
CA ILE A 162 2.87 1.73 3.35
C ILE A 162 2.38 2.70 4.42
N TYR A 163 1.21 2.46 5.00
CA TYR A 163 0.62 3.30 6.05
C TYR A 163 0.95 2.75 7.44
N PRO A 164 1.79 3.44 8.23
CA PRO A 164 2.22 2.90 9.50
C PRO A 164 1.26 3.17 10.65
N TYR A 165 1.29 2.27 11.64
CA TYR A 165 0.46 2.32 12.83
C TYR A 165 0.61 3.61 13.64
N TRP A 166 1.80 4.21 13.69
CA TRP A 166 1.99 5.45 14.44
C TRP A 166 1.39 6.69 13.76
N TYR A 167 0.83 6.56 12.54
CA TYR A 167 -0.01 7.60 11.93
C TYR A 167 -1.49 7.46 12.29
N VAL A 168 -1.87 6.37 12.96
CA VAL A 168 -3.23 6.13 13.41
C VAL A 168 -3.63 7.16 14.46
N GLY A 169 -4.80 7.76 14.28
CA GLY A 169 -5.28 8.86 15.12
C GLY A 169 -4.63 10.23 14.84
N ASP A 170 -3.62 10.31 13.97
CA ASP A 170 -2.99 11.60 13.63
C ASP A 170 -3.89 12.44 12.71
N SER A 171 -4.52 13.47 13.27
CA SER A 171 -5.38 14.41 12.52
C SER A 171 -4.62 15.38 11.61
N THR A 172 -3.29 15.37 11.66
CA THR A 172 -2.45 16.20 10.80
C THR A 172 -2.07 15.51 9.50
N LYS A 173 -2.34 14.21 9.38
CA LYS A 173 -2.03 13.36 8.23
C LYS A 173 -3.31 12.81 7.61
N TRP A 174 -3.28 12.56 6.30
CA TRP A 174 -4.38 11.93 5.57
C TRP A 174 -3.86 11.10 4.40
N ILE A 175 -4.66 10.16 3.89
CA ILE A 175 -4.27 9.25 2.82
C ILE A 175 -4.81 9.75 1.48
N ASP A 176 -3.90 9.97 0.54
CA ASP A 176 -4.23 10.42 -0.80
C ASP A 176 -4.49 9.24 -1.73
N PHE A 177 -5.74 8.79 -1.84
CA PHE A 177 -6.05 7.56 -2.56
C PHE A 177 -5.78 7.64 -4.07
N GLU A 178 -5.73 8.84 -4.66
CA GLU A 178 -5.38 8.99 -6.09
C GLU A 178 -4.00 8.43 -6.43
N GLY A 179 -3.06 8.50 -5.48
CA GLY A 179 -1.65 8.15 -5.67
C GLY A 179 -1.28 6.71 -5.35
N VAL A 180 -2.24 5.83 -5.04
CA VAL A 180 -1.98 4.43 -4.70
C VAL A 180 -3.01 3.52 -5.34
N THR A 181 -2.60 2.30 -5.67
CA THR A 181 -3.51 1.22 -6.09
C THR A 181 -3.74 0.21 -4.97
N ARG A 182 -2.78 0.12 -4.04
CA ARG A 182 -2.81 -0.75 -2.86
C ARG A 182 -2.24 -0.03 -1.66
N LEU A 183 -2.85 -0.23 -0.50
CA LEU A 183 -2.43 0.34 0.76
C LEU A 183 -2.07 -0.81 1.71
N GLU A 184 -0.84 -0.79 2.23
CA GLU A 184 -0.31 -1.80 3.13
C GLU A 184 -0.25 -1.21 4.55
N PHE A 185 -0.99 -1.79 5.49
CA PHE A 185 -1.01 -1.34 6.87
C PHE A 185 0.15 -1.94 7.67
N TYR A 186 1.14 -1.11 7.99
CA TYR A 186 2.27 -1.50 8.84
C TYR A 186 1.88 -1.37 10.31
N GLY A 187 1.33 -2.44 10.90
CA GLY A 187 0.83 -2.35 12.28
C GLY A 187 0.50 -3.64 13.00
N LEU A 188 0.68 -4.82 12.40
CA LEU A 188 0.43 -6.08 13.11
C LEU A 188 1.74 -6.80 13.39
N TYR A 189 1.86 -7.41 14.57
CA TYR A 189 2.95 -8.35 14.87
C TYR A 189 2.40 -9.68 15.39
N ALA A 190 3.13 -10.76 15.11
CA ALA A 190 2.85 -12.09 15.61
C ALA A 190 3.70 -12.40 16.85
N ASP A 191 3.04 -12.77 17.96
CA ASP A 191 3.73 -13.26 19.16
C ASP A 191 4.32 -14.68 18.94
N ASP A 192 4.99 -15.27 19.93
CA ASP A 192 5.58 -16.62 19.78
C ASP A 192 4.56 -17.75 19.61
N LYS A 193 3.28 -17.48 19.83
CA LYS A 193 2.18 -18.42 19.61
C LYS A 193 1.53 -18.21 18.25
N GLY A 194 1.91 -17.19 17.48
CA GLY A 194 1.28 -16.84 16.21
C GLY A 194 0.00 -16.01 16.38
N THR A 195 -0.23 -15.46 17.57
CA THR A 195 -1.35 -14.55 17.86
C THR A 195 -1.04 -13.16 17.32
N LEU A 196 -2.01 -12.52 16.67
CA LEU A 196 -1.80 -11.18 16.10
C LEU A 196 -2.17 -10.08 17.11
N HIS A 197 -1.23 -9.15 17.29
CA HIS A 197 -1.36 -8.01 18.17
C HIS A 197 -1.07 -6.70 17.44
N LEU A 198 -1.68 -5.62 17.91
CA LEU A 198 -1.29 -4.25 17.59
C LEU A 198 -0.12 -3.81 18.48
N PRO A 199 0.58 -2.72 18.13
CA PRO A 199 1.71 -2.19 18.92
C PRO A 199 1.30 -1.72 20.32
N SER A 200 0.01 -1.53 20.59
CA SER A 200 -0.53 -1.31 21.93
C SER A 200 -0.55 -2.57 22.82
N GLY A 201 -0.42 -3.75 22.21
CA GLY A 201 -0.60 -5.06 22.84
C GLY A 201 -2.01 -5.65 22.68
N THR A 202 -2.98 -4.84 22.23
CA THR A 202 -4.36 -5.29 21.98
C THR A 202 -4.39 -6.37 20.90
N LEU A 203 -5.30 -7.35 21.04
CA LEU A 203 -5.51 -8.38 20.03
C LEU A 203 -6.07 -7.76 18.74
N ALA A 204 -5.47 -8.11 17.60
CA ALA A 204 -5.89 -7.58 16.30
C ALA A 204 -7.38 -7.89 16.01
N SER A 205 -7.84 -9.09 16.36
CA SER A 205 -9.22 -9.51 16.18
C SER A 205 -10.23 -8.68 17.01
N GLU A 206 -9.83 -8.25 18.21
CA GLU A 206 -10.66 -7.43 19.10
C GLU A 206 -10.76 -6.00 18.56
N TYR A 207 -9.62 -5.38 18.31
CA TYR A 207 -9.54 -4.02 17.78
C TYR A 207 -10.31 -3.88 16.46
N LEU A 208 -10.12 -4.80 15.51
CA LEU A 208 -10.81 -4.76 14.22
C LEU A 208 -12.29 -5.16 14.28
N SER A 209 -12.78 -5.63 15.44
CA SER A 209 -14.21 -5.86 15.63
C SER A 209 -14.99 -4.59 15.94
N ASP A 210 -14.34 -3.49 16.32
CA ASP A 210 -14.96 -2.16 16.41
C ASP A 210 -15.25 -1.60 15.00
N GLU A 211 -16.47 -1.09 14.82
CA GLU A 211 -16.93 -0.44 13.59
C GLU A 211 -16.03 0.71 13.13
N LYS A 212 -15.52 1.50 14.07
CA LYS A 212 -14.64 2.62 13.75
C LYS A 212 -13.36 2.17 13.07
N ASN A 213 -12.89 0.96 13.37
CA ASN A 213 -11.61 0.46 12.89
C ASN A 213 -11.77 -0.24 11.53
N TYR A 214 -12.84 -1.02 11.33
CA TYR A 214 -13.06 -1.63 10.01
C TYR A 214 -13.65 -0.65 8.99
N GLU A 215 -14.30 0.45 9.41
CA GLU A 215 -14.83 1.44 8.47
C GLU A 215 -13.73 2.16 7.69
N PHE A 216 -12.51 2.23 8.24
CA PHE A 216 -11.34 2.66 7.49
C PHE A 216 -11.09 1.77 6.26
N VAL A 217 -11.17 0.45 6.41
CA VAL A 217 -11.00 -0.50 5.31
C VAL A 217 -12.10 -0.29 4.26
N ASN A 218 -13.35 -0.14 4.70
CA ASN A 218 -14.47 0.22 3.81
C ASN A 218 -14.19 1.52 3.04
N GLU A 219 -13.56 2.52 3.67
CA GLU A 219 -13.20 3.76 3.00
C GLU A 219 -12.12 3.55 1.94
N VAL A 220 -11.03 2.85 2.26
CA VAL A 220 -9.98 2.49 1.29
C VAL A 220 -10.59 1.81 0.05
N HIS A 221 -11.50 0.86 0.28
CA HIS A 221 -12.22 0.14 -0.77
C HIS A 221 -13.17 1.01 -1.60
N ARG A 222 -13.90 1.95 -0.99
CA ARG A 222 -14.74 2.94 -1.71
C ARG A 222 -13.89 3.79 -2.66
N HIS A 223 -12.64 4.04 -2.31
CA HIS A 223 -11.68 4.73 -3.14
C HIS A 223 -10.97 3.83 -4.17
N PHE A 224 -11.40 2.57 -4.32
CA PHE A 224 -10.85 1.59 -5.26
C PHE A 224 -9.36 1.28 -5.03
N VAL A 225 -8.95 1.33 -3.77
CA VAL A 225 -7.62 0.93 -3.33
C VAL A 225 -7.75 -0.42 -2.64
N LYS A 226 -6.85 -1.37 -2.94
CA LYS A 226 -6.78 -2.64 -2.22
C LYS A 226 -6.10 -2.44 -0.87
N PHE A 227 -6.46 -3.24 0.14
CA PHE A 227 -5.95 -3.06 1.50
C PHE A 227 -5.32 -4.33 2.07
N ASP A 228 -4.03 -4.26 2.39
CA ASP A 228 -3.28 -5.41 2.90
C ASP A 228 -2.75 -5.16 4.30
N TRP A 229 -2.63 -6.23 5.09
CA TRP A 229 -2.05 -6.17 6.43
C TRP A 229 -0.59 -6.59 6.39
N ILE A 230 0.33 -5.76 6.92
CA ILE A 230 1.71 -6.20 7.15
C ILE A 230 1.78 -6.84 8.53
N VAL A 231 2.16 -8.12 8.55
CA VAL A 231 2.39 -8.90 9.77
C VAL A 231 3.88 -9.09 9.97
N GLN A 232 4.42 -8.57 11.07
CA GLN A 232 5.84 -8.69 11.40
C GLN A 232 6.14 -9.74 12.47
N LYS A 233 7.33 -10.33 12.40
CA LYS A 233 7.95 -11.10 13.50
C LYS A 233 9.46 -11.08 13.35
N ASP A 234 10.16 -10.67 14.41
CA ASP A 234 11.59 -10.41 14.35
C ASP A 234 12.43 -11.33 15.26
N ASP A 235 11.82 -11.89 16.31
CA ASP A 235 12.44 -12.84 17.24
C ASP A 235 11.89 -14.25 17.00
N TRP A 236 12.81 -15.21 16.77
CA TRP A 236 12.52 -16.62 16.52
C TRP A 236 13.14 -17.55 17.55
N ASN A 237 13.76 -17.01 18.61
CA ASN A 237 14.53 -17.81 19.58
C ASN A 237 13.68 -18.86 20.32
N TYR A 238 12.37 -18.66 20.42
CA TYR A 238 11.43 -19.57 21.08
C TYR A 238 10.78 -20.59 20.12
N ILE A 239 11.14 -20.57 18.84
CA ILE A 239 10.61 -21.45 17.80
C ILE A 239 11.80 -22.14 17.12
N ASP A 240 12.25 -23.24 17.72
CA ASP A 240 13.49 -23.93 17.35
C ASP A 240 13.27 -25.35 16.79
N SER A 241 12.04 -25.85 16.86
CA SER A 241 11.67 -27.20 16.47
C SER A 241 10.59 -27.20 15.38
N LYS A 242 10.53 -28.29 14.62
CA LYS A 242 9.47 -28.51 13.62
C LYS A 242 8.06 -28.37 14.22
N GLU A 243 7.84 -28.90 15.41
CA GLU A 243 6.52 -28.88 16.06
C GLU A 243 6.15 -27.47 16.55
N SER A 244 7.11 -26.73 17.09
CA SER A 244 6.88 -25.32 17.46
C SER A 244 6.59 -24.45 16.24
N PHE A 245 7.31 -24.63 15.13
CA PHE A 245 7.02 -23.93 13.87
C PHE A 245 5.61 -24.25 13.36
N LYS A 246 5.27 -25.54 13.32
CA LYS A 246 3.95 -25.99 12.87
C LYS A 246 2.84 -25.37 13.72
N LYS A 247 2.96 -25.43 15.05
CA LYS A 247 1.96 -24.85 15.96
C LYS A 247 1.83 -23.33 15.80
N PHE A 248 2.96 -22.62 15.72
CA PHE A 248 2.99 -21.18 15.47
C PHE A 248 2.26 -20.83 14.16
N PHE A 249 2.63 -21.50 13.06
CA PHE A 249 2.04 -21.23 11.75
C PHE A 249 0.58 -21.66 11.65
N GLU A 250 0.16 -22.75 12.29
CA GLU A 250 -1.24 -23.15 12.34
C GLU A 250 -2.11 -22.11 13.03
N ASN A 251 -1.64 -21.55 14.15
CA ASN A 251 -2.36 -20.47 14.82
C ASN A 251 -2.36 -19.19 13.97
N LEU A 252 -1.20 -18.83 13.40
CA LEU A 252 -1.06 -17.64 12.57
C LEU A 252 -1.96 -17.67 11.33
N VAL A 253 -2.15 -18.83 10.70
CA VAL A 253 -3.11 -18.96 9.58
C VAL A 253 -4.52 -18.57 10.02
N ASN A 254 -4.97 -19.07 11.16
CA ASN A 254 -6.31 -18.78 11.67
C ASN A 254 -6.47 -17.28 12.01
N GLU A 255 -5.46 -16.69 12.65
CA GLU A 255 -5.45 -15.27 13.00
C GLU A 255 -5.49 -14.36 11.76
N ILE A 256 -4.67 -14.65 10.76
CA ILE A 256 -4.67 -13.90 9.49
C ILE A 256 -6.02 -14.07 8.77
N GLU A 257 -6.55 -15.29 8.71
CA GLU A 257 -7.87 -15.55 8.10
C GLU A 257 -8.97 -14.70 8.77
N MET A 258 -9.00 -14.64 10.11
CA MET A 258 -9.97 -13.81 10.84
C MET A 258 -9.83 -12.31 10.55
N VAL A 259 -8.60 -11.83 10.33
CA VAL A 259 -8.29 -10.43 10.07
C VAL A 259 -8.51 -10.06 8.60
N VAL A 260 -8.30 -10.97 7.66
CA VAL A 260 -8.43 -10.70 6.21
C VAL A 260 -9.83 -11.04 5.70
N ASN A 261 -10.32 -12.27 5.90
CA ASN A 261 -11.52 -12.80 5.24
C ASN A 261 -12.84 -12.51 5.97
N LYS A 262 -12.81 -11.83 7.11
CA LYS A 262 -14.05 -11.44 7.79
C LYS A 262 -14.76 -10.34 6.98
N LYS A 263 -16.05 -10.52 6.70
CA LYS A 263 -16.83 -9.55 5.92
C LYS A 263 -17.20 -8.30 6.74
N ILE A 264 -17.13 -7.12 6.10
CA ILE A 264 -17.40 -5.80 6.72
C ILE A 264 -18.62 -5.09 6.15
N ASN A 265 -19.02 -5.40 4.91
CA ASN A 265 -20.19 -4.80 4.29
C ASN A 265 -21.50 -5.25 4.97
N SER A 266 -22.44 -4.31 5.10
CA SER A 266 -23.79 -4.61 5.58
C SER A 266 -24.51 -5.57 4.62
N GLY A 267 -25.45 -6.37 5.14
CA GLY A 267 -26.25 -7.28 4.31
C GLY A 267 -26.99 -6.56 3.17
N PHE A 268 -27.44 -5.32 3.41
CA PHE A 268 -28.09 -4.50 2.40
C PHE A 268 -27.13 -4.03 1.30
N GLN A 269 -25.92 -3.59 1.65
CA GLN A 269 -24.91 -3.20 0.67
C GLN A 269 -24.52 -4.39 -0.23
N ARG A 270 -24.34 -5.57 0.35
CA ARG A 270 -24.09 -6.81 -0.42
C ARG A 270 -25.22 -7.13 -1.38
N PHE A 271 -26.46 -6.96 -0.95
CA PHE A 271 -27.64 -7.13 -1.81
C PHE A 271 -27.65 -6.13 -2.99
N VAL A 272 -27.37 -4.85 -2.73
CA VAL A 272 -27.29 -3.82 -3.78
C VAL A 272 -26.18 -4.15 -4.79
N ASN A 273 -25.01 -4.55 -4.31
CA ASN A 273 -23.88 -4.91 -5.18
C ASN A 273 -24.19 -6.14 -6.04
N THR A 274 -24.82 -7.15 -5.44
CA THR A 274 -25.28 -8.35 -6.16
C THR A 274 -26.28 -8.00 -7.26
N LEU A 275 -27.29 -7.18 -6.97
CA LEU A 275 -28.34 -6.82 -7.94
C LEU A 275 -27.87 -5.87 -9.03
N SER A 276 -26.91 -5.02 -8.72
CA SER A 276 -26.35 -4.08 -9.70
C SER A 276 -25.35 -4.74 -10.66
N PHE A 277 -25.13 -6.06 -10.54
CA PHE A 277 -24.18 -6.85 -11.33
C PHE A 277 -22.72 -6.38 -11.18
N TYR A 278 -22.42 -5.66 -10.10
CA TYR A 278 -21.08 -5.21 -9.75
C TYR A 278 -20.58 -6.06 -8.58
N ALA A 279 -19.96 -7.19 -8.91
CA ALA A 279 -19.68 -8.27 -7.97
C ALA A 279 -18.49 -8.03 -7.02
N ASP A 280 -17.79 -6.89 -7.14
CA ASP A 280 -16.39 -6.83 -6.70
C ASP A 280 -16.10 -5.65 -5.75
N ASP A 281 -17.12 -5.16 -5.03
CA ASP A 281 -16.86 -4.30 -3.88
C ASP A 281 -16.32 -5.17 -2.75
N PHE A 282 -14.99 -5.18 -2.62
CA PHE A 282 -14.21 -5.66 -1.50
C PHE A 282 -15.04 -5.82 -0.21
N GLU A 283 -15.52 -7.04 0.02
CA GLU A 283 -16.43 -7.32 1.14
C GLU A 283 -15.69 -7.59 2.45
N TYR A 284 -14.36 -7.69 2.38
CA TYR A 284 -13.47 -8.31 3.33
C TYR A 284 -12.67 -7.26 4.12
N ARG A 285 -12.17 -7.62 5.30
CA ARG A 285 -11.30 -6.75 6.12
C ARG A 285 -9.89 -6.58 5.55
N GLY A 286 -9.54 -7.32 4.51
CA GLY A 286 -8.34 -7.12 3.73
C GLY A 286 -8.39 -7.86 2.40
N ASP A 287 -7.53 -7.44 1.50
CA ASP A 287 -7.28 -8.00 0.18
C ASP A 287 -5.95 -8.77 0.14
N GLY A 288 -5.33 -8.95 1.30
CA GLY A 288 -4.09 -9.70 1.41
C GLY A 288 -3.36 -9.47 2.72
N VAL A 289 -2.21 -10.12 2.80
CA VAL A 289 -1.28 -10.02 3.91
C VAL A 289 0.14 -9.98 3.35
N THR A 290 0.99 -9.16 3.95
CA THR A 290 2.41 -9.08 3.64
C THR A 290 3.20 -9.52 4.86
N LEU A 291 4.00 -10.58 4.72
CA LEU A 291 4.75 -11.20 5.82
C LEU A 291 6.15 -10.61 5.90
N ARG A 292 6.48 -9.90 6.98
CA ARG A 292 7.81 -9.35 7.27
C ARG A 292 8.46 -10.13 8.42
N PHE A 293 9.17 -11.20 8.11
CA PHE A 293 9.74 -12.12 9.10
C PHE A 293 11.25 -11.92 9.26
N LYS A 294 11.67 -10.89 9.98
CA LYS A 294 13.10 -10.61 10.15
C LYS A 294 13.81 -11.72 10.88
N ASN A 295 15.10 -11.90 10.56
CA ASN A 295 15.96 -12.90 11.19
C ASN A 295 15.39 -14.34 11.11
N TYR A 296 14.56 -14.63 10.11
CA TYR A 296 13.97 -15.96 9.96
C TYR A 296 15.06 -17.03 9.83
N PRO A 297 14.99 -18.15 10.56
CA PRO A 297 16.00 -19.19 10.48
C PRO A 297 16.14 -19.75 9.06
N LYS A 298 17.39 -19.83 8.58
CA LYS A 298 17.71 -20.28 7.20
C LYS A 298 17.90 -21.80 7.09
N ASP A 299 17.69 -22.55 8.16
CA ASP A 299 17.82 -24.01 8.13
C ASP A 299 16.69 -24.66 7.33
N SER A 300 16.91 -25.92 6.94
CA SER A 300 15.97 -26.65 6.08
C SER A 300 14.63 -26.93 6.75
N ILE A 301 14.58 -27.06 8.07
CA ILE A 301 13.33 -27.34 8.80
C ILE A 301 12.47 -26.09 8.76
N ALA A 302 13.00 -24.95 9.20
CA ALA A 302 12.29 -23.67 9.16
C ALA A 302 11.82 -23.33 7.74
N THR A 303 12.73 -23.38 6.76
CA THR A 303 12.39 -23.10 5.35
C THR A 303 11.27 -23.99 4.81
N ASN A 304 11.27 -25.29 5.16
CA ASN A 304 10.20 -26.20 4.75
C ASN A 304 8.87 -25.92 5.45
N GLU A 305 8.87 -25.61 6.75
CA GLU A 305 7.64 -25.27 7.47
C GLU A 305 7.04 -23.95 6.97
N PHE A 306 7.87 -22.94 6.64
CA PHE A 306 7.38 -21.72 5.98
C PHE A 306 6.73 -22.03 4.62
N LYS A 307 7.28 -22.95 3.82
CA LYS A 307 6.69 -23.37 2.54
C LYS A 307 5.30 -23.98 2.72
N VAL A 308 5.15 -24.87 3.70
CA VAL A 308 3.86 -25.50 4.05
C VAL A 308 2.86 -24.45 4.51
N PHE A 309 3.29 -23.58 5.42
CA PHE A 309 2.51 -22.45 5.92
C PHE A 309 2.03 -21.53 4.79
N PHE A 310 2.95 -21.03 3.96
CA PHE A 310 2.64 -20.06 2.89
C PHE A 310 1.61 -20.62 1.90
N ARG A 311 1.77 -21.87 1.48
CA ARG A 311 0.81 -22.54 0.58
C ARG A 311 -0.55 -22.76 1.25
N LYS A 312 -0.56 -23.15 2.53
CA LYS A 312 -1.80 -23.31 3.30
C LYS A 312 -2.52 -21.97 3.43
N LEU A 313 -1.81 -20.91 3.80
CA LEU A 313 -2.36 -19.57 3.96
C LEU A 313 -2.95 -19.05 2.64
N ASN A 314 -2.20 -19.15 1.55
CA ASN A 314 -2.68 -18.72 0.24
C ASN A 314 -3.97 -19.46 -0.15
N LYS A 315 -4.03 -20.78 0.07
CA LYS A 315 -5.23 -21.60 -0.20
C LYS A 315 -6.42 -21.20 0.67
N VAL A 316 -6.21 -20.96 1.96
CA VAL A 316 -7.28 -20.57 2.90
C VAL A 316 -7.83 -19.20 2.52
N LEU A 317 -6.96 -18.22 2.28
CA LEU A 317 -7.39 -16.88 1.92
C LEU A 317 -8.12 -16.85 0.58
N SER A 318 -7.58 -17.51 -0.45
CA SER A 318 -8.16 -17.50 -1.79
C SER A 318 -9.46 -18.29 -1.94
N ALA A 319 -9.74 -19.22 -1.02
CA ALA A 319 -10.99 -19.99 -1.03
C ALA A 319 -12.23 -19.12 -0.73
N GLU A 320 -12.07 -18.09 0.11
CA GLU A 320 -13.16 -17.17 0.46
C GLU A 320 -13.05 -15.84 -0.28
N ASN A 321 -11.84 -15.30 -0.40
CA ASN A 321 -11.55 -14.06 -1.09
C ASN A 321 -10.58 -14.32 -2.26
N ALA A 322 -11.12 -14.45 -3.47
CA ALA A 322 -10.32 -14.74 -4.67
C ALA A 322 -9.23 -13.68 -4.98
N HIS A 323 -9.36 -12.48 -4.39
CA HIS A 323 -8.45 -11.35 -4.54
C HIS A 323 -7.42 -11.25 -3.41
N ALA A 324 -7.50 -12.13 -2.39
CA ALA A 324 -6.58 -12.15 -1.26
C ALA A 324 -5.18 -12.63 -1.66
N PHE A 325 -4.16 -11.80 -1.42
CA PHE A 325 -2.76 -12.09 -1.74
C PHE A 325 -1.95 -12.43 -0.50
N VAL A 326 -0.88 -13.23 -0.66
CA VAL A 326 0.09 -13.51 0.39
C VAL A 326 1.46 -13.05 -0.11
N ASN A 327 1.89 -11.89 0.35
CA ASN A 327 3.15 -11.28 -0.05
C ASN A 327 4.23 -11.54 1.00
N VAL A 328 5.48 -11.33 0.61
CA VAL A 328 6.65 -11.40 1.50
C VAL A 328 7.39 -10.07 1.45
N MET A 329 7.85 -9.57 2.58
CA MET A 329 8.66 -8.36 2.70
C MET A 329 9.98 -8.67 3.38
N MET A 330 11.07 -8.16 2.82
CA MET A 330 12.42 -8.35 3.34
C MET A 330 13.27 -7.09 3.19
N ASP A 331 14.29 -6.97 4.03
CA ASP A 331 15.31 -5.95 3.87
C ASP A 331 16.28 -6.41 2.75
N ARG A 332 16.82 -5.49 1.93
CA ARG A 332 17.75 -5.87 0.84
C ARG A 332 18.92 -6.73 1.32
N LEU A 333 19.41 -6.50 2.55
CA LEU A 333 20.52 -7.26 3.13
C LEU A 333 20.17 -8.74 3.37
N ASP A 334 18.89 -9.09 3.50
CA ASP A 334 18.47 -10.49 3.66
C ASP A 334 18.66 -11.32 2.38
N LEU A 335 18.78 -10.65 1.20
CA LEU A 335 19.12 -11.29 -0.07
C LEU A 335 20.57 -11.78 -0.12
N VAL A 336 21.46 -11.08 0.58
CA VAL A 336 22.90 -11.35 0.53
C VAL A 336 23.25 -12.27 1.69
N ASP A 337 23.65 -13.50 1.39
CA ASP A 337 24.31 -14.29 2.43
C ASP A 337 25.62 -13.56 2.79
N SER A 338 25.78 -13.19 4.06
CA SER A 338 26.73 -12.20 4.59
C SER A 338 28.22 -12.51 4.33
N MET A 339 28.53 -13.56 3.58
CA MET A 339 29.87 -14.00 3.23
C MET A 339 30.10 -14.21 1.73
N GLY A 340 29.14 -13.91 0.84
CA GLY A 340 29.31 -14.09 -0.62
C GLY A 340 29.56 -15.54 -1.05
N LEU A 341 29.31 -16.50 -0.15
CA LEU A 341 29.55 -17.93 -0.32
C LEU A 341 28.30 -18.63 -0.86
N GLY A 342 27.74 -18.14 -1.97
CA GLY A 342 26.94 -18.89 -2.95
C GLY A 342 25.70 -19.70 -2.51
N ASN A 343 25.37 -19.79 -1.23
CA ASN A 343 24.25 -20.58 -0.73
C ASN A 343 23.13 -19.63 -0.30
N ASN A 344 22.44 -19.07 -1.30
CA ASN A 344 21.21 -18.29 -1.12
C ASN A 344 20.09 -19.22 -0.64
N ASN A 345 20.18 -19.64 0.62
CA ASN A 345 19.25 -20.52 1.31
C ASN A 345 18.29 -19.71 2.17
N GLY A 346 17.08 -20.23 2.35
CA GLY A 346 16.04 -19.62 3.16
C GLY A 346 14.90 -19.00 2.35
N ILE A 347 13.98 -18.37 3.09
CA ILE A 347 12.68 -17.94 2.58
C ILE A 347 12.73 -16.70 1.67
N TYR A 348 13.87 -16.00 1.66
CA TYR A 348 14.09 -14.74 0.96
C TYR A 348 14.86 -14.87 -0.36
N SER A 349 15.33 -16.07 -0.70
CA SER A 349 15.98 -16.28 -1.99
C SER A 349 14.97 -16.19 -3.14
N TYR A 350 15.38 -15.60 -4.27
CA TYR A 350 14.53 -15.52 -5.47
C TYR A 350 14.17 -16.91 -6.00
N LYS A 351 15.07 -17.87 -5.84
CA LYS A 351 14.83 -19.28 -6.20
C LYS A 351 13.72 -19.89 -5.34
N TYR A 352 13.73 -19.64 -4.03
CA TYR A 352 12.66 -20.08 -3.14
C TYR A 352 11.33 -19.41 -3.49
N PHE A 353 11.34 -18.09 -3.70
CA PHE A 353 10.15 -17.36 -4.12
C PHE A 353 9.57 -17.88 -5.44
N ALA A 354 10.41 -18.23 -6.42
CA ALA A 354 9.98 -18.85 -7.67
C ALA A 354 9.23 -20.19 -7.45
N ASP A 355 9.65 -20.98 -6.45
CA ASP A 355 9.06 -22.30 -6.12
C ASP A 355 7.77 -22.20 -5.27
N ILE A 356 7.60 -21.14 -4.49
CA ILE A 356 6.41 -20.96 -3.64
C ILE A 356 5.37 -19.97 -4.18
N GLY A 357 5.81 -18.95 -4.92
CA GLY A 357 5.07 -17.70 -5.05
C GLY A 357 4.43 -17.46 -6.42
N VAL A 358 4.93 -18.10 -7.48
CA VAL A 358 4.63 -17.58 -8.82
C VAL A 358 3.43 -18.27 -9.49
N PHE A 359 3.30 -19.61 -9.42
CA PHE A 359 2.11 -20.31 -9.97
C PHE A 359 1.87 -21.67 -9.30
N PRO A 360 0.83 -21.84 -8.47
CA PRO A 360 0.31 -23.18 -8.23
C PRO A 360 -0.30 -23.69 -9.55
N GLU A 361 0.04 -24.91 -9.97
CA GLU A 361 -0.34 -25.49 -11.27
C GLU A 361 -1.86 -25.43 -11.55
N ASP A 362 -2.69 -25.36 -10.50
CA ASP A 362 -4.15 -25.26 -10.57
C ASP A 362 -4.69 -23.88 -11.03
N TYR A 363 -3.86 -22.84 -11.15
CA TYR A 363 -4.33 -21.47 -11.44
C TYR A 363 -4.32 -21.04 -12.92
N GLN A 364 -4.08 -21.96 -13.87
CA GLN A 364 -4.11 -21.65 -15.32
C GLN A 364 -5.45 -21.09 -15.85
N LYS A 365 -6.52 -21.08 -15.04
CA LYS A 365 -7.82 -20.50 -15.40
C LYS A 365 -7.91 -18.98 -15.25
N PHE A 366 -7.01 -18.33 -14.50
CA PHE A 366 -7.04 -16.89 -14.33
C PHE A 366 -6.19 -16.21 -15.39
N SER A 367 -6.59 -15.00 -15.80
CA SER A 367 -5.91 -14.27 -16.88
C SER A 367 -4.42 -14.15 -16.59
N LYS A 368 -3.58 -14.26 -17.62
CA LYS A 368 -2.10 -14.20 -17.56
C LYS A 368 -1.52 -12.94 -16.88
N ASN A 369 -2.35 -11.98 -16.46
CA ASN A 369 -1.94 -10.64 -16.05
C ASN A 369 -2.13 -10.32 -14.56
N GLU A 370 -2.67 -11.21 -13.73
CA GLU A 370 -2.78 -10.97 -12.28
C GLU A 370 -1.80 -11.88 -11.51
N LEU A 371 -0.59 -11.38 -11.30
CA LEU A 371 0.35 -11.98 -10.35
C LEU A 371 -0.28 -11.94 -8.95
N LYS A 372 -0.24 -13.07 -8.23
CA LYS A 372 -0.97 -13.23 -6.97
C LYS A 372 -0.16 -12.93 -5.72
N ASN A 373 1.16 -12.88 -5.79
CA ASN A 373 2.02 -12.69 -4.63
C ASN A 373 3.18 -11.75 -4.99
N TYR A 374 3.45 -10.77 -4.14
CA TYR A 374 4.54 -9.83 -4.31
C TYR A 374 5.70 -10.12 -3.35
N LEU A 375 6.90 -9.74 -3.77
CA LEU A 375 8.12 -9.77 -2.98
C LEU A 375 8.61 -8.34 -2.79
N PHE A 376 8.26 -7.74 -1.65
CA PHE A 376 8.69 -6.40 -1.28
C PHE A 376 10.15 -6.43 -0.83
N VAL A 377 10.97 -5.58 -1.46
CA VAL A 377 12.39 -5.43 -1.11
C VAL A 377 12.61 -4.02 -0.60
N VAL A 378 12.81 -3.88 0.71
CA VAL A 378 13.10 -2.59 1.34
C VAL A 378 14.47 -2.13 0.86
N LEU A 379 14.46 -1.08 0.05
CA LEU A 379 15.64 -0.50 -0.54
C LEU A 379 16.31 0.46 0.42
N GLU A 380 17.61 0.31 0.44
CA GLU A 380 18.54 1.22 1.04
C GLU A 380 18.68 2.48 0.18
N GLU A 381 18.46 3.63 0.81
CA GLU A 381 18.73 4.96 0.26
C GLU A 381 20.23 5.37 0.38
N PRO A 382 20.88 5.96 -0.63
CA PRO A 382 20.34 6.35 -1.93
C PRO A 382 20.08 5.13 -2.84
N THR A 383 18.93 5.15 -3.49
CA THR A 383 18.42 4.06 -4.33
C THR A 383 19.19 3.84 -5.62
N SER A 384 20.02 4.80 -6.05
CA SER A 384 20.79 4.76 -7.29
C SER A 384 21.62 3.48 -7.46
N HIS A 385 22.20 2.98 -6.36
CA HIS A 385 22.98 1.73 -6.34
C HIS A 385 22.13 0.52 -5.93
N SER A 386 21.35 0.62 -4.86
CA SER A 386 20.58 -0.50 -4.30
C SER A 386 19.60 -1.10 -5.33
N LYS A 387 19.01 -0.27 -6.19
CA LYS A 387 18.09 -0.71 -7.24
C LYS A 387 18.72 -1.61 -8.31
N ARG A 388 20.03 -1.49 -8.55
CA ARG A 388 20.78 -2.36 -9.48
C ARG A 388 21.20 -3.68 -8.82
N PHE A 389 21.47 -3.66 -7.51
CA PHE A 389 21.81 -4.88 -6.77
C PHE A 389 20.67 -5.89 -6.78
N VAL A 390 19.43 -5.44 -6.59
CA VAL A 390 18.24 -6.30 -6.66
C VAL A 390 18.20 -7.10 -7.96
N LEU A 391 18.43 -6.45 -9.11
CA LEU A 391 18.46 -7.11 -10.42
C LEU A 391 19.65 -8.06 -10.57
N ASN A 392 20.84 -7.63 -10.18
CA ASN A 392 22.04 -8.45 -10.30
C ASN A 392 21.93 -9.73 -9.45
N ASP A 393 21.40 -9.62 -8.23
CA ASP A 393 21.19 -10.78 -7.34
C ASP A 393 20.10 -11.72 -7.88
N LEU A 394 19.08 -11.16 -8.54
CA LEU A 394 18.04 -11.91 -9.24
C LEU A 394 18.62 -12.70 -10.42
N ASP A 395 19.44 -12.05 -11.24
CA ASP A 395 20.10 -12.65 -12.41
C ASP A 395 21.04 -13.80 -12.05
N GLN A 396 21.61 -13.78 -10.85
CA GLN A 396 22.47 -14.84 -10.34
C GLN A 396 21.69 -16.05 -9.79
N GLN A 397 20.43 -15.88 -9.41
CA GLN A 397 19.65 -16.90 -8.70
C GLN A 397 18.62 -17.61 -9.57
N VAL A 398 18.04 -16.90 -10.55
CA VAL A 398 16.94 -17.39 -11.37
C VAL A 398 17.15 -17.02 -12.83
N ASP A 399 16.87 -17.96 -13.73
CA ASP A 399 17.04 -17.81 -15.17
C ASP A 399 15.72 -18.00 -15.94
N GLY A 400 15.77 -17.67 -17.24
CA GLY A 400 14.69 -17.94 -18.20
C GLY A 400 13.32 -17.37 -17.81
N LYS A 401 12.31 -18.25 -17.78
CA LYS A 401 10.91 -17.88 -17.47
C LYS A 401 10.74 -17.49 -16.00
N ASN A 402 11.33 -18.26 -15.08
CA ASN A 402 11.26 -17.98 -13.64
C ASN A 402 11.82 -16.60 -13.32
N ARG A 403 12.92 -16.22 -13.97
CA ARG A 403 13.48 -14.86 -13.86
C ARG A 403 12.45 -13.79 -14.18
N ARG A 404 11.75 -13.91 -15.31
CA ARG A 404 10.71 -12.96 -15.75
C ARG A 404 9.55 -12.89 -14.77
N ASP A 405 9.12 -14.04 -14.27
CA ASP A 405 7.94 -14.05 -13.41
C ASP A 405 8.27 -13.52 -12.00
N VAL A 406 9.49 -13.82 -11.49
CA VAL A 406 9.98 -13.25 -10.22
C VAL A 406 10.19 -11.75 -10.33
N ILE A 407 10.85 -11.23 -11.38
CA ILE A 407 11.09 -9.77 -11.50
C ILE A 407 9.78 -8.98 -11.58
N HIS A 408 8.74 -9.52 -12.22
CA HIS A 408 7.42 -8.87 -12.22
C HIS A 408 6.70 -8.94 -10.85
N SER A 409 7.13 -9.85 -9.96
CA SER A 409 6.60 -9.96 -8.60
C SER A 409 7.41 -9.15 -7.59
N VAL A 410 8.63 -8.71 -7.94
CA VAL A 410 9.48 -7.89 -7.08
C VAL A 410 8.94 -6.46 -7.03
N VAL A 411 8.70 -5.97 -5.82
CA VAL A 411 8.26 -4.61 -5.53
C VAL A 411 9.36 -3.89 -4.74
N PRO A 412 10.21 -3.08 -5.40
CA PRO A 412 11.14 -2.22 -4.67
C PRO A 412 10.36 -1.27 -3.76
N MET A 413 10.76 -1.21 -2.49
CA MET A 413 10.12 -0.38 -1.48
C MET A 413 11.09 0.69 -0.97
N VAL A 414 10.68 1.95 -1.02
CA VAL A 414 11.46 3.07 -0.51
C VAL A 414 10.86 3.61 0.78
N TRP A 415 11.68 3.74 1.82
CA TRP A 415 11.30 4.50 3.01
C TRP A 415 11.65 5.98 2.84
N PHE A 416 10.68 6.75 2.35
CA PHE A 416 10.82 8.11 1.91
C PHE A 416 10.74 9.13 3.06
N ASP A 417 11.70 10.05 3.08
CA ASP A 417 11.91 11.03 4.14
C ASP A 417 11.28 12.40 3.89
N ASN A 418 10.55 12.55 2.78
CA ASN A 418 9.92 13.81 2.37
C ASN A 418 10.91 14.95 2.02
N LYS A 419 12.21 14.65 1.83
CA LYS A 419 13.25 15.66 1.55
C LYS A 419 13.87 15.51 0.15
N GLN A 420 14.05 14.29 -0.36
CA GLN A 420 14.80 14.04 -1.60
C GLN A 420 13.93 13.68 -2.82
N TRP A 421 12.92 14.51 -3.07
CA TRP A 421 11.98 14.32 -4.18
C TRP A 421 12.62 14.19 -5.56
N TYR A 422 13.73 14.90 -5.81
CA TYR A 422 14.44 14.83 -7.09
C TYR A 422 15.01 13.43 -7.37
N GLN A 423 15.46 12.73 -6.32
CA GLN A 423 15.95 11.37 -6.47
C GLN A 423 14.80 10.41 -6.81
N LEU A 424 13.65 10.53 -6.12
CA LEU A 424 12.47 9.75 -6.42
C LEU A 424 11.99 9.99 -7.87
N GLN A 425 11.98 11.25 -8.32
CA GLN A 425 11.66 11.61 -9.70
C GLN A 425 12.64 11.00 -10.71
N ASN A 426 13.95 11.05 -10.42
CA ASN A 426 14.95 10.50 -11.33
C ASN A 426 14.95 8.96 -11.38
N ASP A 427 14.49 8.33 -10.30
CA ASP A 427 14.43 6.88 -10.20
C ASP A 427 13.12 6.30 -10.74
N GLU A 428 12.07 7.11 -10.89
CA GLU A 428 10.78 6.70 -11.43
C GLU A 428 10.89 5.98 -12.79
N PRO A 429 11.59 6.49 -13.82
CA PRO A 429 11.65 5.81 -15.11
C PRO A 429 12.25 4.41 -14.98
N PHE A 430 13.24 4.26 -14.09
CA PHE A 430 13.83 2.95 -13.83
C PHE A 430 12.84 1.99 -13.19
N TYR A 431 12.05 2.45 -12.21
CA TYR A 431 11.06 1.60 -11.56
C TYR A 431 9.95 1.20 -12.52
N ASN A 432 9.41 2.15 -13.28
CA ASN A 432 8.34 1.91 -14.26
C ASN A 432 8.76 1.01 -15.43
N ASP A 433 10.01 1.16 -15.92
CA ASP A 433 10.49 0.34 -17.03
C ASP A 433 10.90 -1.08 -16.60
N THR A 434 11.26 -1.28 -15.33
CA THR A 434 11.89 -2.52 -14.85
C THR A 434 10.95 -3.41 -14.04
N TYR A 435 10.16 -2.80 -13.16
CA TYR A 435 9.32 -3.51 -12.19
C TYR A 435 7.84 -3.25 -12.46
N PHE A 436 7.00 -4.19 -12.05
CA PHE A 436 5.54 -4.09 -12.21
C PHE A 436 4.86 -3.53 -10.96
N GLY A 437 5.64 -3.14 -9.95
CA GLY A 437 5.14 -2.40 -8.82
C GLY A 437 6.23 -1.59 -8.14
N PHE A 438 5.80 -0.59 -7.38
CA PHE A 438 6.65 0.27 -6.58
C PHE A 438 5.97 0.54 -5.24
N ALA A 439 6.72 0.43 -4.14
CA ALA A 439 6.22 0.70 -2.80
C ALA A 439 6.91 1.91 -2.18
N VAL A 440 6.14 2.72 -1.46
CA VAL A 440 6.67 3.87 -0.72
C VAL A 440 6.05 3.94 0.68
N GLY A 441 6.90 4.13 1.68
CA GLY A 441 6.51 4.31 3.08
C GLY A 441 7.33 5.42 3.75
N PRO A 442 6.87 6.04 4.83
CA PRO A 442 5.49 6.03 5.27
C PRO A 442 4.61 6.86 4.31
N TYR A 443 3.47 6.32 3.90
CA TYR A 443 2.57 6.95 2.96
C TYR A 443 1.49 7.75 3.68
N ALA A 444 1.66 9.07 3.74
CA ALA A 444 0.61 10.00 4.13
C ALA A 444 0.90 11.40 3.59
N THR A 445 -0.16 12.20 3.49
CA THR A 445 -0.12 13.61 3.11
C THR A 445 -0.41 14.48 4.33
N ASP A 446 0.40 15.51 4.57
CA ASP A 446 0.14 16.54 5.57
C ASP A 446 -1.11 17.34 5.19
N VAL A 447 -2.04 17.51 6.13
CA VAL A 447 -3.29 18.28 5.91
C VAL A 447 -2.99 19.73 5.51
N LYS A 448 -1.88 20.29 5.99
CA LYS A 448 -1.42 21.65 5.68
C LYS A 448 -0.59 21.75 4.41
N SER A 449 -0.25 20.62 3.77
CA SER A 449 0.51 20.64 2.52
C SER A 449 -0.29 21.32 1.41
N LYS A 450 0.44 21.97 0.50
CA LYS A 450 -0.13 22.52 -0.73
C LYS A 450 -0.35 21.39 -1.73
N ASP A 451 -1.38 21.51 -2.56
CA ASP A 451 -1.69 20.56 -3.63
C ASP A 451 -0.73 20.72 -4.83
N ALA A 452 0.57 20.51 -4.58
CA ALA A 452 1.63 20.57 -5.58
C ALA A 452 2.68 19.52 -5.26
N CYS A 453 3.22 18.87 -6.28
CA CYS A 453 4.41 18.05 -6.08
C CYS A 453 5.58 18.94 -5.62
N PHE A 454 6.48 18.37 -4.82
CA PHE A 454 7.56 19.06 -4.08
C PHE A 454 7.07 19.96 -2.94
N ALA A 455 5.76 20.12 -2.74
CA ALA A 455 5.28 20.69 -1.49
C ALA A 455 5.61 19.70 -0.35
N PRO A 456 6.25 20.14 0.73
CA PRO A 456 6.54 19.27 1.86
C PRO A 456 5.26 18.58 2.35
N GLY A 457 5.31 17.25 2.38
CA GLY A 457 4.24 16.42 2.91
C GLY A 457 3.12 16.12 1.93
N ASN A 458 3.31 16.26 0.60
CA ASN A 458 2.31 15.84 -0.38
C ASN A 458 2.83 14.73 -1.32
N LEU A 459 2.88 13.52 -0.78
CA LEU A 459 3.38 12.33 -1.49
C LEU A 459 2.44 11.84 -2.57
N GLY A 460 1.13 11.81 -2.32
CA GLY A 460 0.17 11.34 -3.32
C GLY A 460 0.24 12.13 -4.62
N THR A 461 0.29 13.47 -4.56
CA THR A 461 0.40 14.30 -5.78
C THR A 461 1.68 14.02 -6.56
N CYS A 462 2.82 13.84 -5.88
CA CYS A 462 4.07 13.51 -6.55
C CYS A 462 4.07 12.12 -7.18
N ILE A 463 3.50 11.13 -6.49
CA ILE A 463 3.40 9.78 -7.02
C ILE A 463 2.56 9.76 -8.30
N VAL A 464 1.40 10.42 -8.31
CA VAL A 464 0.59 10.51 -9.52
C VAL A 464 1.35 11.24 -10.65
N GLN A 465 2.06 12.32 -10.31
CA GLN A 465 2.81 13.08 -11.31
C GLN A 465 4.00 12.31 -11.90
N PHE A 466 4.71 11.52 -11.09
CA PHE A 466 5.89 10.79 -11.54
C PHE A 466 5.49 9.48 -12.22
N PHE A 467 4.61 8.70 -11.61
CA PHE A 467 4.30 7.34 -12.07
C PHE A 467 3.09 7.25 -13.02
N GLY A 468 2.37 8.36 -13.24
CA GLY A 468 1.19 8.38 -14.11
C GLY A 468 1.51 8.29 -15.61
N ILE A 469 0.66 7.58 -16.36
CA ILE A 469 0.75 7.41 -17.81
C ILE A 469 0.39 8.73 -18.51
N GLY A 470 1.37 9.29 -19.23
CA GLY A 470 1.17 10.42 -20.14
C GLY A 470 1.90 11.68 -19.72
N LYS A 471 2.58 12.33 -20.68
CA LYS A 471 3.45 13.51 -20.46
C LYS A 471 2.70 14.81 -20.08
N ASN A 472 1.37 14.80 -20.09
CA ASN A 472 0.56 15.95 -19.70
C ASN A 472 0.22 15.80 -18.22
N ARG A 473 0.67 16.77 -17.42
CA ARG A 473 0.49 16.88 -15.97
C ARG A 473 -0.88 16.36 -15.58
N TYR A 474 -0.91 15.25 -14.84
CA TYR A 474 -2.14 14.70 -14.30
C TYR A 474 -2.86 15.80 -13.49
N GLU A 475 -4.10 16.09 -13.87
CA GLU A 475 -4.96 16.98 -13.10
C GLU A 475 -5.64 16.16 -12.01
N ARG A 476 -5.49 16.60 -10.75
CA ARG A 476 -6.17 15.96 -9.61
C ARG A 476 -7.65 15.82 -9.88
N GLN A 477 -8.24 14.76 -9.35
CA GLN A 477 -9.66 14.55 -9.55
C GLN A 477 -10.45 15.66 -8.85
N GLY A 478 -11.49 16.16 -9.53
CA GLY A 478 -12.36 17.18 -8.97
C GLY A 478 -13.14 16.68 -7.75
N SER A 479 -13.71 17.61 -6.98
CA SER A 479 -14.54 17.29 -5.80
C SER A 479 -15.74 16.38 -6.12
N ILE A 480 -16.27 16.45 -7.34
CA ILE A 480 -17.36 15.58 -7.81
C ILE A 480 -16.89 14.13 -7.87
N ALA A 481 -15.68 13.87 -8.39
CA ALA A 481 -15.13 12.53 -8.47
C ALA A 481 -14.95 11.96 -7.06
N ALA A 482 -14.30 12.71 -6.16
CA ALA A 482 -14.12 12.30 -4.77
C ALA A 482 -15.45 12.00 -4.06
N PHE A 483 -16.49 12.81 -4.31
CA PHE A 483 -17.84 12.56 -3.79
C PHE A 483 -18.46 11.28 -4.38
N ALA A 484 -18.34 11.08 -5.69
CA ALA A 484 -18.86 9.90 -6.38
C ALA A 484 -18.17 8.61 -5.91
N CYS A 485 -16.86 8.64 -5.67
CA CYS A 485 -16.09 7.54 -5.09
C CYS A 485 -16.61 7.15 -3.71
N LYS A 486 -16.72 8.13 -2.80
CA LYS A 486 -17.20 7.90 -1.44
C LYS A 486 -18.63 7.35 -1.38
N HIS A 487 -19.49 7.77 -2.32
CA HIS A 487 -20.90 7.41 -2.36
C HIS A 487 -21.27 6.46 -3.51
N ARG A 488 -20.29 5.70 -4.03
CA ARG A 488 -20.46 4.87 -5.23
C ARG A 488 -21.66 3.93 -5.17
N TRP A 489 -21.82 3.22 -4.05
CA TRP A 489 -22.95 2.29 -3.87
C TRP A 489 -24.31 2.98 -3.94
N ILE A 490 -24.41 4.26 -3.52
CA ILE A 490 -25.63 5.06 -3.63
C ILE A 490 -25.94 5.33 -5.11
N PHE A 491 -24.93 5.69 -5.91
CA PHE A 491 -25.13 5.90 -7.34
C PHE A 491 -25.52 4.60 -8.07
N ARG A 492 -24.93 3.46 -7.69
CA ARG A 492 -25.36 2.14 -8.20
C ARG A 492 -26.80 1.83 -7.82
N LEU A 493 -27.19 2.07 -6.57
CA LEU A 493 -28.57 1.89 -6.11
C LEU A 493 -29.54 2.82 -6.86
N LEU A 494 -29.20 4.11 -6.99
CA LEU A 494 -30.03 5.07 -7.72
C LEU A 494 -30.16 4.68 -9.19
N ASN A 495 -29.10 4.17 -9.81
CA ASN A 495 -29.13 3.66 -11.17
C ASN A 495 -30.01 2.40 -11.30
N LEU A 496 -29.95 1.49 -10.32
CA LEU A 496 -30.83 0.32 -10.29
C LEU A 496 -32.30 0.74 -10.12
N LEU A 497 -32.59 1.64 -9.18
CA LEU A 497 -33.93 2.14 -8.92
C LEU A 497 -34.50 2.91 -10.12
N SER A 498 -33.69 3.76 -10.75
CA SER A 498 -34.11 4.48 -11.96
C SER A 498 -34.44 3.52 -13.09
N PHE A 499 -33.66 2.44 -13.25
CA PHE A 499 -33.95 1.39 -14.22
C PHE A 499 -35.24 0.62 -13.91
N LEU A 500 -35.48 0.26 -12.66
CA LEU A 500 -36.72 -0.42 -12.24
C LEU A 500 -37.95 0.46 -12.46
N ILE A 501 -37.86 1.75 -12.13
CA ILE A 501 -38.92 2.73 -12.41
C ILE A 501 -39.15 2.84 -13.91
N ALA A 502 -38.07 2.89 -14.70
CA ALA A 502 -38.15 3.00 -16.14
C ALA A 502 -38.89 1.82 -16.79
N VAL A 503 -38.51 0.60 -16.39
CA VAL A 503 -39.19 -0.63 -16.84
C VAL A 503 -40.63 -0.65 -16.35
N GLY A 504 -40.91 -0.27 -15.09
CA GLY A 504 -42.26 -0.22 -14.54
C GLY A 504 -43.18 0.76 -15.28
N VAL A 505 -42.68 1.95 -15.60
CA VAL A 505 -43.41 2.96 -16.40
C VAL A 505 -43.64 2.45 -17.82
N LEU A 506 -42.63 1.82 -18.44
CA LEU A 506 -42.74 1.26 -19.78
C LEU A 506 -43.80 0.15 -19.84
N VAL A 507 -43.77 -0.79 -18.90
CA VAL A 507 -44.78 -1.86 -18.80
C VAL A 507 -46.16 -1.25 -18.57
N SER A 508 -46.27 -0.26 -17.68
CA SER A 508 -47.54 0.43 -17.41
C SER A 508 -48.09 1.15 -18.64
N TYR A 509 -47.22 1.76 -19.45
CA TYR A 509 -47.58 2.41 -20.71
C TYR A 509 -48.20 1.43 -21.72
N PHE A 510 -47.72 0.18 -21.78
CA PHE A 510 -48.26 -0.84 -22.69
C PHE A 510 -49.45 -1.64 -22.13
N VAL A 511 -49.67 -1.60 -20.82
CA VAL A 511 -50.73 -2.40 -20.15
C VAL A 511 -51.94 -1.54 -19.79
N SER A 512 -51.77 -0.23 -19.59
CA SER A 512 -52.82 0.67 -19.13
C SER A 512 -53.04 1.84 -20.08
N ASP A 513 -54.22 1.89 -20.69
CA ASP A 513 -54.66 2.95 -21.60
C ASP A 513 -54.59 4.34 -20.94
N ASP A 514 -54.92 4.44 -19.64
CA ASP A 514 -54.86 5.70 -18.89
C ASP A 514 -53.43 6.26 -18.80
N VAL A 515 -52.46 5.36 -18.59
CA VAL A 515 -51.04 5.71 -18.51
C VAL A 515 -50.51 6.06 -19.89
N GLU A 516 -50.96 5.35 -20.92
CA GLU A 516 -50.65 5.65 -22.31
C GLU A 516 -51.09 7.07 -22.68
N ASP A 517 -52.37 7.40 -22.46
CA ASP A 517 -52.95 8.70 -22.79
C ASP A 517 -52.29 9.85 -22.02
N PHE A 518 -51.99 9.61 -20.73
CA PHE A 518 -51.28 10.57 -19.90
C PHE A 518 -49.91 10.93 -20.50
N PHE A 519 -49.10 9.93 -20.86
CA PHE A 519 -47.77 10.16 -21.39
C PHE A 519 -47.76 10.56 -22.86
N ARG A 520 -48.76 10.17 -23.66
CA ARG A 520 -48.95 10.64 -25.03
C ARG A 520 -49.14 12.16 -25.10
N THR A 521 -49.80 12.72 -24.10
CA THR A 521 -49.97 14.18 -23.96
C THR A 521 -48.75 14.87 -23.35
N ARG A 522 -47.90 14.12 -22.61
CA ARG A 522 -46.80 14.64 -21.80
C ARG A 522 -45.48 13.91 -22.05
N LEU A 523 -45.15 13.70 -23.31
CA LEU A 523 -44.01 12.86 -23.68
C LEU A 523 -42.65 13.40 -23.16
N VAL A 524 -42.51 14.72 -23.06
CA VAL A 524 -41.32 15.36 -22.45
C VAL A 524 -41.16 14.96 -20.98
N LEU A 525 -42.27 14.75 -20.27
CA LEU A 525 -42.28 14.33 -18.86
C LEU A 525 -41.88 12.85 -18.73
N LEU A 526 -42.26 11.99 -19.69
CA LEU A 526 -41.76 10.61 -19.77
C LEU A 526 -40.23 10.62 -19.91
N LEU A 527 -39.69 11.37 -20.87
CA LEU A 527 -38.24 11.46 -21.09
C LEU A 527 -37.52 12.07 -19.87
N GLY A 528 -38.09 13.10 -19.26
CA GLY A 528 -37.49 13.81 -18.13
C GLY A 528 -37.48 13.02 -16.82
N ILE A 529 -38.48 12.18 -16.56
CA ILE A 529 -38.57 11.38 -15.33
C ILE A 529 -37.88 10.03 -15.48
N VAL A 530 -37.95 9.42 -16.67
CA VAL A 530 -37.51 8.04 -16.88
C VAL A 530 -36.10 7.96 -17.46
N VAL A 531 -35.85 8.70 -18.54
CA VAL A 531 -34.59 8.58 -19.29
C VAL A 531 -33.50 9.43 -18.64
N LEU A 532 -33.80 10.68 -18.31
CA LEU A 532 -32.79 11.63 -17.84
C LEU A 532 -32.10 11.18 -16.53
N PRO A 533 -32.81 10.76 -15.46
CA PRO A 533 -32.15 10.32 -14.23
C PRO A 533 -31.27 9.09 -14.45
N SER A 534 -31.76 8.10 -15.22
CA SER A 534 -31.01 6.88 -15.56
C SER A 534 -29.73 7.19 -16.33
N VAL A 535 -29.81 8.08 -17.32
CA VAL A 535 -28.65 8.53 -18.10
C VAL A 535 -27.65 9.28 -17.21
N ILE A 536 -28.11 10.16 -16.33
CA ILE A 536 -27.24 10.91 -15.42
C ILE A 536 -26.56 9.98 -14.41
N THR A 537 -27.31 9.11 -13.74
CA THR A 537 -26.75 8.16 -12.78
C THR A 537 -25.77 7.22 -13.45
N MET A 538 -26.09 6.74 -14.66
CA MET A 538 -25.17 5.91 -15.42
C MET A 538 -23.93 6.67 -15.84
N ALA A 539 -24.05 7.92 -16.30
CA ALA A 539 -22.89 8.72 -16.68
C ALA A 539 -21.95 8.93 -15.48
N VAL A 540 -22.50 9.22 -14.29
CA VAL A 540 -21.71 9.32 -13.06
C VAL A 540 -21.03 7.99 -12.73
N VAL A 541 -21.76 6.88 -12.78
CA VAL A 541 -21.19 5.54 -12.55
C VAL A 541 -20.11 5.23 -13.59
N MET A 542 -20.33 5.47 -14.87
CA MET A 542 -19.34 5.22 -15.93
C MET A 542 -18.09 6.09 -15.83
N LEU A 543 -18.22 7.32 -15.34
CA LEU A 543 -17.08 8.23 -15.22
C LEU A 543 -16.26 7.99 -13.94
N PHE A 544 -16.90 7.55 -12.86
CA PHE A 544 -16.28 7.52 -11.52
C PHE A 544 -16.29 6.15 -10.84
N ASP A 545 -16.90 5.14 -11.47
CA ASP A 545 -16.86 3.76 -11.02
C ASP A 545 -15.89 2.95 -11.90
N PRO A 546 -14.65 2.73 -11.44
CA PRO A 546 -13.64 2.01 -12.19
C PRO A 546 -14.00 0.55 -12.49
N PHE A 547 -14.96 -0.04 -11.76
CA PHE A 547 -15.47 -1.37 -12.11
C PHE A 547 -16.34 -1.33 -13.37
N VAL A 548 -17.13 -0.28 -13.55
CA VAL A 548 -17.99 -0.12 -14.73
C VAL A 548 -17.16 0.24 -15.95
N THR A 549 -16.09 1.03 -15.76
CA THR A 549 -15.11 1.21 -16.82
C THR A 549 -14.39 -0.09 -17.13
N PHE A 550 -14.12 -1.00 -16.19
CA PHE A 550 -13.51 -2.28 -16.56
C PHE A 550 -14.42 -3.17 -17.43
N ILE A 551 -15.74 -3.11 -17.25
CA ILE A 551 -16.75 -3.75 -18.13
C ILE A 551 -16.87 -2.98 -19.48
N ASN A 552 -15.82 -2.25 -19.86
CA ASN A 552 -15.64 -1.46 -21.08
C ASN A 552 -16.11 -2.22 -22.32
N GLY A 553 -17.33 -1.91 -22.73
CA GLY A 553 -17.97 -2.41 -23.92
C GLY A 553 -19.39 -1.88 -24.02
N LEU A 554 -19.97 -2.02 -25.21
CA LEU A 554 -21.38 -1.69 -25.51
C LEU A 554 -22.34 -2.26 -24.45
N LEU A 555 -21.97 -3.40 -23.82
CA LEU A 555 -22.73 -4.11 -22.79
C LEU A 555 -23.09 -3.27 -21.55
N GLY A 556 -22.20 -2.40 -21.07
CA GLY A 556 -22.52 -1.51 -19.95
C GLY A 556 -23.58 -0.46 -20.34
N LEU A 557 -23.57 -0.01 -21.61
CA LEU A 557 -24.54 0.95 -22.15
C LEU A 557 -25.83 0.29 -22.64
N LEU A 558 -25.83 -1.02 -22.92
CA LEU A 558 -26.94 -1.74 -23.54
C LEU A 558 -28.29 -1.48 -22.84
N PRO A 559 -28.40 -1.52 -21.51
CA PRO A 559 -29.68 -1.27 -20.84
C PRO A 559 -30.23 0.12 -21.18
N ASN A 560 -29.38 1.16 -21.19
CA ASN A 560 -29.77 2.53 -21.52
C ASN A 560 -29.99 2.76 -23.01
N ILE A 561 -29.20 2.12 -23.88
CA ILE A 561 -29.42 2.15 -25.33
C ILE A 561 -30.77 1.52 -25.65
N VAL A 562 -31.09 0.37 -25.06
CA VAL A 562 -32.39 -0.29 -25.22
C VAL A 562 -33.51 0.62 -24.71
N LEU A 563 -33.36 1.19 -23.52
CA LEU A 563 -34.37 2.10 -22.95
C LEU A 563 -34.60 3.33 -23.85
N PHE A 564 -33.53 3.92 -24.37
CA PHE A 564 -33.57 5.05 -25.29
C PHE A 564 -34.20 4.68 -26.62
N LEU A 565 -33.81 3.55 -27.22
CA LEU A 565 -34.37 3.07 -28.49
C LEU A 565 -35.87 2.76 -28.36
N VAL A 566 -36.30 2.20 -27.23
CA VAL A 566 -37.71 1.96 -26.95
C VAL A 566 -38.47 3.28 -26.80
N ALA A 567 -37.93 4.26 -26.08
CA ALA A 567 -38.53 5.58 -25.97
C ALA A 567 -38.64 6.28 -27.35
N VAL A 568 -37.59 6.21 -28.16
CA VAL A 568 -37.59 6.74 -29.54
C VAL A 568 -38.61 6.00 -30.41
N ALA A 569 -38.70 4.67 -30.31
CA ALA A 569 -39.69 3.90 -31.04
C ALA A 569 -41.12 4.31 -30.68
N ILE A 570 -41.41 4.53 -29.39
CA ILE A 570 -42.71 5.03 -28.93
C ILE A 570 -43.00 6.41 -29.54
N ILE A 571 -42.02 7.33 -29.51
CA ILE A 571 -42.16 8.67 -30.13
C ILE A 571 -42.48 8.57 -31.63
N LEU A 572 -41.76 7.70 -32.35
CA LEU A 572 -41.92 7.53 -33.79
C LEU A 572 -43.27 6.90 -34.15
N LEU A 573 -43.73 5.91 -33.37
CA LEU A 573 -45.05 5.31 -33.53
C LEU A 573 -46.16 6.35 -33.32
N GLN A 574 -46.07 7.15 -32.26
CA GLN A 574 -47.04 8.22 -32.00
C GLN A 574 -47.02 9.31 -33.08
N ALA A 575 -45.84 9.66 -33.61
CA ALA A 575 -45.71 10.65 -34.69
C ALA A 575 -46.31 10.14 -36.01
N ARG A 576 -46.23 8.83 -36.27
CA ARG A 576 -46.83 8.20 -37.45
C ARG A 576 -48.36 8.19 -37.37
N GLU A 577 -48.93 7.79 -36.24
CA GLU A 577 -50.39 7.83 -36.04
C GLU A 577 -50.98 9.22 -36.23
N LYS A 578 -50.30 10.28 -35.77
CA LYS A 578 -50.73 11.67 -35.98
C LYS A 578 -50.72 12.10 -37.45
N ARG A 579 -49.92 11.48 -38.31
CA ARG A 579 -49.89 11.75 -39.76
C ARG A 579 -50.94 10.97 -40.53
N ASP A 580 -51.32 9.80 -40.04
CA ASP A 580 -52.30 8.91 -40.70
C ASP A 580 -53.77 9.29 -40.41
N VAL A 581 -54.02 10.37 -39.64
CA VAL A 581 -55.36 10.97 -39.54
C VAL A 581 -55.57 11.91 -40.74
N PRO A 582 -56.37 11.53 -41.77
CA PRO A 582 -56.68 12.45 -42.85
C PRO A 582 -57.45 13.63 -42.27
N THR A 583 -56.89 14.83 -42.42
CA THR A 583 -57.62 16.08 -42.23
C THR A 583 -58.74 16.11 -43.25
N ARG A 584 -59.94 15.64 -42.87
CA ARG A 584 -61.16 15.99 -43.60
C ARG A 584 -61.21 17.51 -43.65
N ARG A 585 -60.92 18.08 -44.82
CA ARG A 585 -61.35 19.44 -45.14
C ARG A 585 -62.87 19.41 -45.04
N VAL A 586 -63.39 20.03 -43.98
CA VAL A 586 -64.79 20.43 -43.94
C VAL A 586 -64.85 21.66 -44.83
N GLU A 587 -65.38 21.49 -46.04
CA GLU A 587 -65.87 22.59 -46.88
C GLU A 587 -67.16 23.16 -46.29
#